data_AF-A0A8S3UIG5-F1
#
_entry.id   AF-A0A8S3UIG5-F1
#
_cell.length_a   1.000
_cell.length_b   1.000
_cell.length_c   1.000
_cell.angle_alpha   90.00
_cell.angle_beta   90.00
_cell.angle_gamma   90.00
#
_symmetry.space_group_name_H-M   'P 1'
#
loop_
_entity.id
_entity.type
_entity.pdbx_description
1 polymer ?
#
loop_
_entity_poly.entity_id
_entity_poly.type
_entity_poly.pdbx_seq_one_letter_code
_entity_poly.pdbx_strand_id
1 'polypeptide(L)'
;MEHLDILSFDPLNPQPVNVSKVTTTAEIHQEKTVSNVNSTSDKTPSRNKRRLSNGSVEGTSKKLKFLVNDDHEDIIRLTQSTQCKDNSICTNEHNSSDFSELKSLVVGLTGSMNSFCQMITQRMDNLEKTIPNTIASLIDSKISSEMKKVKQQFQKELKTVSDKVENIEKSYANAAKQQPTSDEAIRVIVRNLPESNGENVLNKVNALIKDGLHLKDVKAVSADRKKSYKEGKYGVVIVVFKSLNEKRKVMDKKRNLKDSRNFKDIFIENDLSKSQRILNNNLRNIVNAIGENRLEIKGGRVRTRESRFRDNRIDSNPRRSENQQRDHLSIDEEYENRNYSTQGYNSARGGNRRGKHYKSGRGGY
;
A
#
# COMPACT_ATOMS: atom_id res chain seq x y z
N MET A 1 34.61 -78.68 31.95
CA MET A 1 33.94 -78.09 30.78
C MET A 1 33.59 -76.67 31.15
N GLU A 2 34.06 -75.76 30.33
CA GLU A 2 34.39 -74.37 30.64
C GLU A 2 33.17 -73.45 30.68
N HIS A 3 33.25 -72.47 31.57
CA HIS A 3 32.39 -71.29 31.67
C HIS A 3 32.55 -70.39 30.43
N LEU A 4 31.43 -69.93 29.87
CA LEU A 4 31.39 -68.69 29.09
C LEU A 4 30.12 -67.91 29.42
N ASP A 5 30.25 -67.01 30.40
CA ASP A 5 29.34 -65.90 30.62
C ASP A 5 29.59 -64.84 29.54
N ILE A 6 28.59 -64.60 28.71
CA ILE A 6 28.62 -63.54 27.70
C ILE A 6 28.19 -62.23 28.37
N LEU A 7 29.18 -61.41 28.70
CA LEU A 7 29.01 -60.01 29.09
C LEU A 7 28.56 -59.19 27.88
N SER A 8 27.34 -58.65 27.94
CA SER A 8 26.85 -57.65 27.00
C SER A 8 27.53 -56.31 27.28
N PHE A 9 28.33 -55.86 26.32
CA PHE A 9 28.94 -54.53 26.28
C PHE A 9 27.86 -53.47 25.98
N ASP A 10 27.74 -52.47 26.84
CA ASP A 10 27.03 -51.21 26.60
C ASP A 10 28.01 -50.20 25.96
N PRO A 11 27.81 -49.77 24.70
CA PRO A 11 28.64 -48.74 24.11
C PRO A 11 27.98 -47.35 24.24
N LEU A 12 28.72 -46.48 24.93
CA LEU A 12 28.89 -45.06 24.62
C LEU A 12 27.82 -44.09 25.14
N ASN A 13 28.07 -43.68 26.37
CA ASN A 13 27.66 -42.42 27.00
C ASN A 13 28.61 -41.27 26.54
N PRO A 14 28.19 -40.30 25.72
CA PRO A 14 29.02 -39.13 25.42
C PRO A 14 28.94 -38.11 26.57
N GLN A 15 30.06 -37.96 27.27
CA GLN A 15 30.33 -36.88 28.23
C GLN A 15 30.21 -35.49 27.56
N PRO A 16 29.72 -34.45 28.27
CA PRO A 16 29.63 -33.10 27.73
C PRO A 16 31.00 -32.41 27.68
N VAL A 17 31.38 -31.96 26.48
CA VAL A 17 32.55 -31.11 26.25
C VAL A 17 32.25 -29.69 26.76
N ASN A 18 32.97 -29.28 27.81
CA ASN A 18 33.03 -27.90 28.28
C ASN A 18 33.85 -27.07 27.29
N VAL A 19 33.20 -26.24 26.48
CA VAL A 19 33.88 -25.22 25.67
C VAL A 19 33.80 -23.88 26.39
N SER A 20 34.92 -23.51 26.99
CA SER A 20 35.14 -22.22 27.64
C SER A 20 34.93 -21.07 26.65
N LYS A 21 34.14 -20.09 27.10
CA LYS A 21 33.83 -18.83 26.41
C LYS A 21 35.11 -18.02 26.18
N VAL A 22 35.40 -17.71 24.93
CA VAL A 22 36.33 -16.64 24.55
C VAL A 22 35.56 -15.32 24.62
N THR A 23 35.88 -14.52 25.63
CA THR A 23 35.33 -13.19 25.86
C THR A 23 36.19 -12.19 25.06
N THR A 24 35.72 -11.76 23.90
CA THR A 24 36.33 -10.62 23.19
C THR A 24 35.68 -9.34 23.73
N THR A 25 36.44 -8.63 24.55
CA THR A 25 36.14 -7.27 25.03
C THR A 25 36.22 -6.29 23.87
N ALA A 26 35.08 -5.73 23.46
CA ALA A 26 35.02 -4.51 22.67
C ALA A 26 34.71 -3.35 23.62
N GLU A 27 35.66 -2.43 23.75
CA GLU A 27 35.54 -1.16 24.45
C GLU A 27 34.42 -0.33 23.81
N ILE A 28 33.40 0.00 24.62
CA ILE A 28 32.44 1.06 24.31
C ILE A 28 32.68 2.16 25.35
N HIS A 29 33.29 3.25 24.90
CA HIS A 29 33.38 4.48 25.66
C HIS A 29 31.97 5.00 26.00
N GLN A 30 31.72 5.14 27.30
CA GLN A 30 30.60 5.89 27.84
C GLN A 30 31.04 7.34 28.03
N GLU A 31 30.46 8.28 27.28
CA GLU A 31 30.31 9.65 27.75
C GLU A 31 28.93 9.80 28.37
N LYS A 32 28.94 10.06 29.68
CA LYS A 32 27.79 10.27 30.53
C LYS A 32 27.87 11.74 30.97
N THR A 33 27.06 12.60 30.36
CA THR A 33 26.73 13.91 30.97
C THR A 33 25.25 13.95 31.28
N VAL A 34 25.03 14.13 32.58
CA VAL A 34 23.76 14.23 33.28
C VAL A 34 23.12 15.57 32.94
N SER A 35 21.84 15.57 32.58
CA SER A 35 20.96 16.64 33.04
C SER A 35 19.56 16.10 33.33
N ASN A 36 19.15 16.42 34.54
CA ASN A 36 18.00 16.00 35.29
C ASN A 36 16.97 17.13 35.20
N VAL A 37 15.79 16.90 34.61
CA VAL A 37 14.62 17.77 34.85
C VAL A 37 13.34 16.93 34.78
N ASN A 38 12.74 16.73 35.95
CA ASN A 38 11.32 16.40 36.11
C ASN A 38 10.46 17.55 35.59
N SER A 39 9.42 17.26 34.81
CA SER A 39 8.13 17.96 34.94
C SER A 39 7.01 17.23 34.22
N THR A 40 5.98 16.97 35.02
CA THR A 40 4.63 16.56 34.68
C THR A 40 3.95 17.55 33.73
N SER A 41 3.19 17.05 32.76
CA SER A 41 1.84 17.56 32.48
C SER A 41 1.10 16.70 31.47
N ASP A 42 -0.10 16.32 31.87
CA ASP A 42 -1.20 15.89 31.02
C ASP A 42 -1.39 16.80 29.81
N LYS A 43 -1.60 16.21 28.64
CA LYS A 43 -2.44 16.78 27.58
C LYS A 43 -2.87 15.71 26.58
N THR A 44 -4.19 15.58 26.48
CA THR A 44 -4.96 14.80 25.51
C THR A 44 -4.56 15.12 24.06
N PRO A 45 -4.56 14.13 23.14
CA PRO A 45 -4.28 14.42 21.73
C PRO A 45 -5.51 15.01 21.05
N SER A 46 -5.42 16.31 20.77
CA SER A 46 -6.35 17.03 19.91
C SER A 46 -6.24 16.54 18.46
N ARG A 47 -7.42 16.45 17.86
CA ARG A 47 -7.78 15.86 16.57
C ARG A 47 -7.36 16.81 15.44
N ASN A 48 -6.14 16.66 14.91
CA ASN A 48 -5.72 17.43 13.73
C ASN A 48 -6.32 16.86 12.43
N LYS A 49 -7.38 17.53 11.96
CA LYS A 49 -7.89 17.47 10.58
C LYS A 49 -6.79 17.97 9.63
N ARG A 50 -6.08 17.07 8.95
CA ARG A 50 -5.30 17.41 7.76
C ARG A 50 -6.26 17.62 6.59
N ARG A 51 -6.53 18.89 6.29
CA ARG A 51 -7.12 19.35 5.03
C ARG A 51 -6.04 19.20 3.96
N LEU A 52 -6.26 18.35 2.97
CA LEU A 52 -5.46 18.29 1.75
C LEU A 52 -5.83 19.52 0.91
N SER A 53 -4.92 20.48 0.79
CA SER A 53 -4.97 21.49 -0.26
C SER A 53 -4.19 20.97 -1.47
N ASN A 54 -4.91 20.83 -2.58
CA ASN A 54 -4.33 20.59 -3.90
C ASN A 54 -3.54 21.84 -4.29
N GLY A 55 -2.22 21.77 -4.19
CA GLY A 55 -1.31 22.76 -4.76
C GLY A 55 -1.14 22.47 -6.24
N SER A 56 -1.88 23.20 -7.07
CA SER A 56 -1.64 23.32 -8.51
C SER A 56 -0.28 23.98 -8.71
N VAL A 57 0.68 23.23 -9.26
CA VAL A 57 1.98 23.77 -9.67
C VAL A 57 1.82 24.27 -11.11
N GLU A 58 1.26 25.46 -11.25
CA GLU A 58 1.32 26.21 -12.51
C GLU A 58 2.74 26.75 -12.69
N GLY A 59 3.39 26.27 -13.76
CA GLY A 59 4.69 26.72 -14.19
C GLY A 59 4.64 28.15 -14.67
N THR A 60 5.29 29.06 -13.94
CA THR A 60 5.63 30.38 -14.46
C THR A 60 6.99 30.32 -15.13
N SER A 61 7.01 30.03 -16.43
CA SER A 61 8.14 30.36 -17.29
C SER A 61 8.25 31.89 -17.36
N LYS A 62 9.07 32.46 -16.46
CA LYS A 62 9.42 33.87 -16.50
C LYS A 62 10.24 34.11 -17.77
N LYS A 63 9.55 34.57 -18.80
CA LYS A 63 10.11 35.15 -20.02
C LYS A 63 10.90 36.39 -19.59
N LEU A 64 12.22 36.24 -19.46
CA LEU A 64 13.14 37.37 -19.34
C LEU A 64 13.02 38.18 -20.63
N LYS A 65 12.25 39.27 -20.58
CA LYS A 65 12.35 40.34 -21.57
C LYS A 65 13.61 41.12 -21.22
N PHE A 66 14.68 40.91 -21.98
CA PHE A 66 15.77 41.88 -22.05
C PHE A 66 15.16 43.14 -22.69
N LEU A 67 14.86 44.14 -21.84
CA LEU A 67 14.78 45.53 -22.27
C LEU A 67 16.22 45.96 -22.53
N VAL A 68 16.68 45.75 -23.76
CA VAL A 68 17.77 46.55 -24.30
C VAL A 68 17.11 47.89 -24.60
N ASN A 69 17.42 48.90 -23.80
CA ASN A 69 16.98 50.26 -24.07
C ASN A 69 17.64 50.72 -25.37
N ASP A 70 16.82 51.09 -26.35
CA ASP A 70 17.20 51.70 -27.63
C ASP A 70 17.64 53.17 -27.44
N ASP A 71 18.50 53.45 -26.45
CA ASP A 71 19.01 54.81 -26.17
C ASP A 71 20.25 55.18 -27.04
N HIS A 72 20.55 54.39 -28.07
CA HIS A 72 21.69 54.64 -28.96
C HIS A 72 21.43 55.67 -30.07
N GLU A 73 20.19 56.07 -30.32
CA GLU A 73 19.82 57.06 -31.35
C GLU A 73 20.14 58.52 -30.94
N ASP A 74 20.12 58.84 -29.64
CA ASP A 74 20.29 60.23 -29.19
C ASP A 74 21.76 60.67 -29.13
N ILE A 75 22.71 59.73 -28.98
CA ILE A 75 24.14 60.04 -28.97
C ILE A 75 24.67 60.30 -30.40
N ILE A 76 24.10 59.64 -31.42
CA ILE A 76 24.44 59.89 -32.82
C ILE A 76 23.86 61.26 -33.28
N ARG A 77 22.71 61.69 -32.75
CA ARG A 77 22.17 63.03 -33.02
C ARG A 77 23.01 64.15 -32.41
N LEU A 78 23.69 63.94 -31.29
CA LEU A 78 24.58 64.94 -30.72
C LEU A 78 25.90 65.13 -31.48
N THR A 79 26.34 64.13 -32.25
CA THR A 79 27.57 64.22 -33.06
C THR A 79 27.34 64.69 -34.50
N GLN A 80 26.10 64.63 -35.01
CA GLN A 80 25.75 65.20 -36.32
C GLN A 80 25.27 66.66 -36.26
N SER A 81 24.92 67.19 -35.07
CA SER A 81 24.45 68.57 -34.89
C SER A 81 25.59 69.62 -34.75
N THR A 82 26.85 69.21 -34.86
CA THR A 82 28.01 70.13 -34.89
C THR A 82 28.72 70.17 -36.24
N GLN A 83 28.11 69.63 -37.31
CA GLN A 83 28.40 70.12 -38.66
C GLN A 83 27.67 71.46 -38.85
N CYS A 84 28.30 72.53 -38.37
CA CYS A 84 28.02 73.88 -38.82
C CYS A 84 28.21 73.93 -40.34
N LYS A 85 27.13 73.73 -41.09
CA LYS A 85 26.96 74.39 -42.38
C LYS A 85 26.95 75.90 -42.11
N ASP A 86 27.69 76.62 -42.93
CA ASP A 86 27.79 78.08 -42.96
C ASP A 86 28.73 78.72 -41.92
N ASN A 87 30.03 78.50 -42.12
CA ASN A 87 31.03 79.53 -41.82
C ASN A 87 31.62 80.04 -43.13
N SER A 88 30.86 80.92 -43.79
CA SER A 88 31.42 81.99 -44.59
C SER A 88 32.23 82.89 -43.65
N ILE A 89 33.50 82.54 -43.46
CA ILE A 89 34.47 83.39 -42.77
C ILE A 89 35.34 84.03 -43.84
N CYS A 90 35.15 85.34 -43.95
CA CYS A 90 35.93 86.28 -44.72
C CYS A 90 37.44 85.99 -44.59
N THR A 91 38.09 85.78 -45.73
CA THR A 91 39.54 85.77 -45.87
C THR A 91 40.06 87.20 -45.66
N ASN A 92 40.33 87.56 -44.40
CA ASN A 92 41.26 88.65 -44.10
C ASN A 92 42.63 88.02 -43.85
N GLU A 93 43.48 88.13 -44.88
CA GLU A 93 44.91 87.82 -44.82
C GLU A 93 45.62 88.82 -43.91
N HIS A 94 45.59 88.58 -42.61
CA HIS A 94 46.64 89.07 -41.72
C HIS A 94 47.41 87.88 -41.15
N ASN A 95 48.57 87.65 -41.77
CA ASN A 95 49.62 86.77 -41.28
C ASN A 95 50.12 87.27 -39.92
N SER A 96 49.56 86.74 -38.83
CA SER A 96 50.19 86.71 -37.51
C SER A 96 50.62 85.28 -37.23
N SER A 97 51.91 85.08 -36.95
CA SER A 97 52.49 83.76 -36.62
C SER A 97 51.80 83.10 -35.42
N ASP A 98 51.13 83.88 -34.58
CA ASP A 98 50.50 83.44 -33.33
C ASP A 98 49.30 82.50 -33.59
N PHE A 99 48.65 82.61 -34.75
CA PHE A 99 47.55 81.72 -35.12
C PHE A 99 48.01 80.34 -35.61
N SER A 100 49.27 80.20 -36.01
CA SER A 100 49.83 78.93 -36.51
C SER A 100 50.09 77.94 -35.37
N GLU A 101 50.53 78.45 -34.21
CA GLU A 101 50.70 77.68 -32.97
C GLU A 101 49.37 77.23 -32.38
N LEU A 102 48.35 78.09 -32.43
CA LEU A 102 47.00 77.71 -31.98
C LEU A 102 46.40 76.59 -32.86
N LYS A 103 46.62 76.65 -34.18
CA LYS A 103 46.18 75.58 -35.10
C LYS A 103 46.91 74.27 -34.84
N SER A 104 48.22 74.29 -34.62
CA SER A 104 48.99 73.07 -34.33
C SER A 104 48.57 72.45 -32.99
N LEU A 105 48.26 73.27 -31.98
CA LEU A 105 47.71 72.81 -30.70
C LEU A 105 46.34 72.13 -30.87
N VAL A 106 45.43 72.72 -31.65
CA VAL A 106 44.11 72.13 -31.93
C VAL A 106 44.24 70.80 -32.68
N VAL A 107 45.17 70.71 -33.64
CA VAL A 107 45.46 69.44 -34.35
C VAL A 107 46.05 68.39 -33.39
N GLY A 108 46.92 68.79 -32.47
CA GLY A 108 47.48 67.91 -31.44
C GLY A 108 46.41 67.39 -30.47
N LEU A 109 45.53 68.27 -30.00
CA LEU A 109 44.41 67.92 -29.12
C LEU A 109 43.40 67.00 -29.81
N THR A 110 43.04 67.28 -31.05
CA THR A 110 42.14 66.42 -31.84
C THR A 110 42.76 65.04 -32.12
N GLY A 111 44.05 64.98 -32.43
CA GLY A 111 44.78 63.72 -32.56
C GLY A 111 44.80 62.90 -31.27
N SER A 112 45.09 63.55 -30.14
CA SER A 112 45.05 62.93 -28.81
C SER A 112 43.65 62.42 -28.45
N MET A 113 42.61 63.21 -28.73
CA MET A 113 41.22 62.85 -28.47
C MET A 113 40.77 61.66 -29.33
N ASN A 114 41.17 61.62 -30.60
CA ASN A 114 40.91 60.47 -31.48
C ASN A 114 41.59 59.20 -30.98
N SER A 115 42.84 59.28 -30.55
CA SER A 115 43.57 58.14 -29.96
C SER A 115 42.88 57.65 -28.68
N PHE A 116 42.41 58.58 -27.84
CA PHE A 116 41.66 58.25 -26.63
C PHE A 116 40.31 57.56 -26.95
N CYS A 117 39.56 58.07 -27.93
CA CYS A 117 38.33 57.45 -28.41
C CYS A 117 38.57 56.04 -28.96
N GLN A 118 39.66 55.82 -29.71
CA GLN A 118 40.04 54.49 -30.18
C GLN A 118 40.36 53.54 -29.02
N MET A 119 41.10 54.01 -28.01
CA MET A 119 41.41 53.22 -26.82
C MET A 119 40.13 52.84 -26.06
N ILE A 120 39.18 53.77 -25.88
CA ILE A 120 37.88 53.48 -25.25
C ILE A 120 37.12 52.44 -26.07
N THR A 121 37.02 52.64 -27.38
CA THR A 121 36.28 51.72 -28.27
C THR A 121 36.87 50.31 -28.20
N GLN A 122 38.20 50.18 -28.27
CA GLN A 122 38.87 48.90 -28.15
C GLN A 122 38.64 48.24 -26.78
N ARG A 123 38.63 49.02 -25.69
CA ARG A 123 38.32 48.51 -24.35
C ARG A 123 36.86 48.06 -24.26
N MET A 124 35.93 48.79 -24.86
CA MET A 124 34.52 48.42 -24.93
C MET A 124 34.32 47.13 -25.72
N ASP A 125 34.94 46.99 -26.90
CA ASP A 125 34.89 45.76 -27.71
C ASP A 125 35.46 44.55 -26.96
N ASN A 126 36.53 44.76 -26.19
CA ASN A 126 37.13 43.72 -25.37
C ASN A 126 36.20 43.32 -24.20
N LEU A 127 35.53 44.29 -23.56
CA LEU A 127 34.54 44.00 -22.52
C LEU A 127 33.31 43.28 -23.09
N GLU A 128 32.81 43.71 -24.24
CA GLU A 128 31.70 43.11 -24.95
C GLU A 128 32.00 41.66 -25.36
N LYS A 129 33.26 41.33 -25.65
CA LYS A 129 33.67 39.95 -25.94
C LYS A 129 33.95 39.12 -24.68
N THR A 130 34.52 39.71 -23.63
CA THR A 130 34.95 38.96 -22.43
C THR A 130 33.79 38.64 -21.48
N ILE A 131 32.83 39.56 -21.32
CA ILE A 131 31.71 39.38 -20.38
C ILE A 131 30.79 38.20 -20.81
N PRO A 132 30.34 38.08 -22.07
CA PRO A 132 29.47 36.96 -22.47
C PRO A 132 30.19 35.60 -22.35
N ASN A 133 31.47 35.54 -22.67
CA ASN A 133 32.27 34.31 -22.59
C ASN A 133 32.47 33.86 -21.14
N THR A 134 32.75 34.80 -20.23
CA THR A 134 32.86 34.50 -18.79
C THR A 134 31.50 34.07 -18.21
N ILE A 135 30.41 34.75 -18.57
CA ILE A 135 29.05 34.35 -18.16
C ILE A 135 28.70 32.96 -18.69
N ALA A 136 28.95 32.68 -19.97
CA ALA A 136 28.69 31.38 -20.59
C ALA A 136 29.46 30.25 -19.87
N SER A 137 30.76 30.43 -19.65
CA SER A 137 31.56 29.42 -18.93
C SER A 137 31.12 29.19 -17.48
N LEU A 138 30.69 30.23 -16.77
CA LEU A 138 30.14 30.10 -15.41
C LEU A 138 28.78 29.38 -15.41
N ILE A 139 27.92 29.66 -16.39
CA ILE A 139 26.63 28.97 -16.55
C ILE A 139 26.88 27.49 -16.87
N ASP A 140 27.72 27.19 -17.84
CA ASP A 140 28.00 25.81 -18.27
C ASP A 140 28.64 24.98 -17.16
N SER A 141 29.60 25.56 -16.43
CA SER A 141 30.22 24.88 -15.29
C SER A 141 29.21 24.62 -14.16
N LYS A 142 28.34 25.59 -13.84
CA LYS A 142 27.31 25.44 -12.82
C LYS A 142 26.26 24.40 -13.23
N ILE A 143 25.74 24.48 -14.45
CA ILE A 143 24.77 23.52 -15.01
C ILE A 143 25.38 22.11 -15.01
N SER A 144 26.62 21.96 -15.48
CA SER A 144 27.32 20.67 -15.49
C SER A 144 27.49 20.09 -14.09
N SER A 145 27.81 20.93 -13.10
CA SER A 145 27.94 20.50 -11.70
C SER A 145 26.61 20.04 -11.09
N GLU A 146 25.53 20.78 -11.31
CA GLU A 146 24.20 20.44 -10.79
C GLU A 146 23.62 19.22 -11.52
N MET A 147 23.80 19.10 -12.83
CA MET A 147 23.42 17.90 -13.59
C MET A 147 24.15 16.66 -13.06
N LYS A 148 25.43 16.75 -12.71
CA LYS A 148 26.18 15.64 -12.10
C LYS A 148 25.59 15.24 -10.74
N LYS A 149 25.24 16.21 -9.88
CA LYS A 149 24.61 15.93 -8.57
C LYS A 149 23.26 15.24 -8.73
N VAL A 150 22.42 15.76 -9.62
CA VAL A 150 21.10 15.19 -9.93
C VAL A 150 21.23 13.76 -10.48
N LYS A 151 22.15 13.53 -11.42
CA LYS A 151 22.43 12.19 -11.97
C LYS A 151 22.87 11.21 -10.88
N GLN A 152 23.74 11.63 -9.96
CA GLN A 152 24.18 10.79 -8.84
C GLN A 152 23.05 10.48 -7.86
N GLN A 153 22.17 11.44 -7.56
CA GLN A 153 21.00 11.23 -6.71
C GLN A 153 20.04 10.22 -7.36
N PHE A 154 19.69 10.39 -8.63
CA PHE A 154 18.84 9.44 -9.35
C PHE A 154 19.44 8.03 -9.40
N GLN A 155 20.75 7.90 -9.60
CA GLN A 155 21.42 6.59 -9.57
C GLN A 155 21.32 5.91 -8.19
N LYS A 156 21.46 6.66 -7.09
CA LYS A 156 21.30 6.14 -5.73
C LYS A 156 19.87 5.69 -5.45
N GLU A 157 18.88 6.47 -5.88
CA GLU A 157 17.47 6.12 -5.72
C GLU A 157 17.10 4.89 -6.54
N LEU A 158 17.53 4.82 -7.80
CA LEU A 158 17.34 3.64 -8.66
C LEU A 158 17.92 2.38 -8.04
N LYS A 159 19.14 2.46 -7.49
CA LYS A 159 19.76 1.33 -6.77
C LYS A 159 18.93 0.93 -5.55
N THR A 160 18.49 1.90 -4.75
CA THR A 160 17.64 1.65 -3.57
C THR A 160 16.31 0.98 -3.94
N VAL A 161 15.69 1.41 -5.05
CA VAL A 161 14.46 0.79 -5.56
C VAL A 161 14.74 -0.62 -6.05
N SER A 162 15.82 -0.83 -6.81
CA SER A 162 16.25 -2.15 -7.28
C SER A 162 16.48 -3.12 -6.11
N ASP A 163 17.20 -2.70 -5.07
CA ASP A 163 17.46 -3.51 -3.88
C ASP A 163 16.16 -3.86 -3.13
N LYS A 164 15.19 -2.94 -3.08
CA LYS A 164 13.86 -3.20 -2.49
C LYS A 164 13.08 -4.20 -3.32
N VAL A 165 13.10 -4.10 -4.65
CA VAL A 165 12.43 -5.05 -5.55
C VAL A 165 13.05 -6.43 -5.39
N GLU A 166 14.38 -6.55 -5.40
CA GLU A 166 15.08 -7.83 -5.21
C GLU A 166 14.76 -8.45 -3.84
N ASN A 167 14.74 -7.65 -2.78
CA ASN A 167 14.36 -8.12 -1.44
C ASN A 167 12.89 -8.60 -1.39
N ILE A 168 11.99 -7.90 -2.07
CA ILE A 168 10.59 -8.31 -2.20
C ILE A 168 10.52 -9.63 -2.96
N GLU A 169 11.18 -9.76 -4.11
CA GLU A 169 11.22 -10.99 -4.91
C GLU A 169 11.79 -12.18 -4.13
N LYS A 170 12.90 -11.99 -3.39
CA LYS A 170 13.44 -12.99 -2.47
C LYS A 170 12.42 -13.36 -1.39
N SER A 171 11.75 -12.38 -0.79
CA SER A 171 10.71 -12.63 0.21
C SER A 171 9.53 -13.41 -0.36
N TYR A 172 9.13 -13.15 -1.60
CA TYR A 172 8.07 -13.87 -2.30
C TYR A 172 8.49 -15.27 -2.71
N ALA A 173 9.71 -15.46 -3.21
CA ALA A 173 10.26 -16.78 -3.52
C ALA A 173 10.36 -17.65 -2.26
N ASN A 174 10.76 -17.06 -1.13
CA ASN A 174 10.79 -17.73 0.17
C ASN A 174 9.36 -18.00 0.70
N ALA A 175 8.42 -17.07 0.53
CA ALA A 175 7.02 -17.25 0.90
C ALA A 175 6.28 -18.25 0.00
N ALA A 176 6.67 -18.40 -1.27
CA ALA A 176 6.12 -19.39 -2.19
C ALA A 176 6.65 -20.80 -1.92
N LYS A 177 7.90 -20.92 -1.43
CA LYS A 177 8.47 -22.17 -0.92
C LYS A 177 7.93 -22.55 0.46
N GLN A 178 7.50 -21.57 1.25
CA GLN A 178 6.66 -21.79 2.41
C GLN A 178 5.23 -22.09 1.92
N GLN A 179 4.97 -23.34 1.56
CA GLN A 179 3.59 -23.84 1.66
C GLN A 179 3.02 -23.39 3.01
N PRO A 180 1.71 -23.04 3.11
CA PRO A 180 1.09 -22.87 4.41
C PRO A 180 1.52 -24.10 5.21
N THR A 181 2.20 -23.88 6.34
CA THR A 181 2.67 -25.00 7.16
C THR A 181 1.47 -25.94 7.28
N SER A 182 1.63 -27.20 6.85
CA SER A 182 0.56 -28.20 6.69
C SER A 182 -0.52 -28.11 7.79
N ASP A 183 -0.04 -27.78 8.98
CA ASP A 183 -0.75 -27.43 10.20
C ASP A 183 -1.82 -26.30 10.12
N GLU A 184 -1.58 -25.12 9.53
CA GLU A 184 -2.60 -24.06 9.46
C GLU A 184 -3.81 -24.50 8.63
N ALA A 185 -3.56 -25.27 7.57
CA ALA A 185 -4.59 -25.77 6.69
C ALA A 185 -5.54 -26.73 7.43
N ILE A 186 -5.08 -27.47 8.43
CA ILE A 186 -5.88 -28.41 9.24
C ILE A 186 -6.36 -27.83 10.58
N ARG A 187 -5.96 -26.61 10.94
CA ARG A 187 -6.37 -25.92 12.18
C ARG A 187 -7.65 -25.11 12.05
N VAL A 188 -8.40 -25.03 13.16
CA VAL A 188 -9.51 -24.10 13.35
C VAL A 188 -9.38 -23.37 14.68
N ILE A 189 -10.04 -22.22 14.75
CA ILE A 189 -10.12 -21.40 15.95
C ILE A 189 -11.54 -21.51 16.52
N VAL A 190 -11.66 -21.93 17.77
CA VAL A 190 -12.91 -21.93 18.53
C VAL A 190 -12.86 -20.79 19.55
N ARG A 191 -13.83 -19.89 19.47
CA ARG A 191 -13.98 -18.75 20.38
C ARG A 191 -15.17 -18.95 21.30
N ASN A 192 -15.07 -18.35 22.48
CA ASN A 192 -16.13 -18.34 23.49
C ASN A 192 -16.54 -19.74 23.98
N LEU A 193 -15.62 -20.70 23.94
CA LEU A 193 -15.82 -22.00 24.58
C LEU A 193 -15.67 -21.83 26.10
N PRO A 194 -16.71 -22.12 26.92
CA PRO A 194 -16.65 -21.92 28.37
C PRO A 194 -15.49 -22.67 29.02
N GLU A 195 -14.79 -21.96 29.89
CA GLU A 195 -13.63 -22.48 30.63
C GLU A 195 -14.05 -23.01 32.01
N SER A 196 -13.48 -24.13 32.42
CA SER A 196 -13.69 -24.73 33.75
C SER A 196 -12.34 -25.09 34.38
N ASN A 197 -12.25 -24.98 35.71
CA ASN A 197 -11.03 -25.31 36.42
C ASN A 197 -10.65 -26.79 36.21
N GLY A 198 -9.41 -27.05 35.78
CA GLY A 198 -8.94 -28.41 35.48
C GLY A 198 -9.56 -29.05 34.24
N GLU A 199 -10.11 -28.26 33.31
CA GLU A 199 -10.76 -28.82 32.13
C GLU A 199 -9.80 -29.57 31.20
N ASN A 200 -10.28 -30.68 30.64
CA ASN A 200 -9.66 -31.27 29.47
C ASN A 200 -10.24 -30.63 28.20
N VAL A 201 -9.49 -29.67 27.63
CA VAL A 201 -9.89 -28.89 26.45
C VAL A 201 -10.22 -29.79 25.26
N LEU A 202 -9.43 -30.84 25.03
CA LEU A 202 -9.64 -31.78 23.94
C LEU A 202 -10.98 -32.51 24.06
N ASN A 203 -11.33 -32.97 25.27
CA ASN A 203 -12.61 -33.64 25.51
C ASN A 203 -13.80 -32.68 25.30
N LYS A 204 -13.70 -31.43 25.76
CA LYS A 204 -14.73 -30.41 25.52
C LYS A 204 -14.92 -30.12 24.03
N VAL A 205 -13.83 -30.02 23.27
CA VAL A 205 -13.88 -29.81 21.83
C VAL A 205 -14.51 -31.02 21.12
N ASN A 206 -14.17 -32.24 21.52
CA ASN A 206 -14.77 -33.44 20.97
C ASN A 206 -16.27 -33.55 21.28
N ALA A 207 -16.71 -33.13 22.48
CA ALA A 207 -18.13 -33.01 22.82
C ALA A 207 -18.83 -31.94 21.97
N LEU A 208 -18.21 -30.77 21.78
CA LEU A 208 -18.72 -29.73 20.87
C LEU A 208 -18.91 -30.26 19.44
N ILE A 209 -17.96 -31.02 18.91
CA ILE A 209 -18.03 -31.59 17.56
C ILE A 209 -19.13 -32.65 17.48
N LYS A 210 -19.20 -33.56 18.46
CA LYS A 210 -20.17 -34.65 18.47
C LYS A 210 -21.59 -34.16 18.71
N ASP A 211 -21.80 -33.37 19.76
CA ASP A 211 -23.12 -32.99 20.25
C ASP A 211 -23.59 -31.67 19.63
N GLY A 212 -22.69 -30.69 19.45
CA GLY A 212 -23.03 -29.41 18.85
C GLY A 212 -23.07 -29.40 17.32
N LEU A 213 -22.18 -30.14 16.66
CA LEU A 213 -22.15 -30.21 15.19
C LEU A 213 -22.80 -31.48 14.62
N HIS A 214 -23.15 -32.45 15.45
CA HIS A 214 -23.64 -33.77 15.03
C HIS A 214 -22.69 -34.46 14.05
N LEU A 215 -21.40 -34.49 14.39
CA LEU A 215 -20.33 -35.16 13.64
C LEU A 215 -19.73 -36.26 14.52
N LYS A 216 -20.24 -37.48 14.41
CA LYS A 216 -19.78 -38.63 15.23
C LYS A 216 -18.42 -39.17 14.78
N ASP A 217 -18.11 -39.04 13.50
CA ASP A 217 -16.91 -39.64 12.88
C ASP A 217 -15.71 -38.69 12.85
N VAL A 218 -15.88 -37.45 13.32
CA VAL A 218 -14.81 -36.44 13.33
C VAL A 218 -14.33 -36.24 14.76
N LYS A 219 -13.01 -36.33 14.96
CA LYS A 219 -12.37 -36.11 16.26
C LYS A 219 -11.21 -35.13 16.09
N ALA A 220 -11.03 -34.25 17.07
CA ALA A 220 -9.84 -33.42 17.15
C ALA A 220 -8.63 -34.28 17.55
N VAL A 221 -7.48 -33.99 16.95
CA VAL A 221 -6.19 -34.61 17.28
C VAL A 221 -5.59 -33.94 18.51
N SER A 222 -5.60 -32.61 18.52
CA SER A 222 -5.17 -31.80 19.65
C SER A 222 -6.03 -30.54 19.76
N ALA A 223 -6.09 -29.99 20.98
CA ALA A 223 -6.79 -28.76 21.25
C ALA A 223 -6.13 -28.02 22.41
N ASP A 224 -5.67 -26.79 22.13
CA ASP A 224 -4.95 -25.97 23.11
C ASP A 224 -5.65 -24.64 23.29
N ARG A 225 -5.88 -24.25 24.56
CA ARG A 225 -6.43 -22.94 24.90
C ARG A 225 -5.31 -21.92 25.07
N LYS A 226 -5.36 -20.85 24.29
CA LYS A 226 -4.52 -19.65 24.49
C LYS A 226 -5.13 -18.79 25.58
N LYS A 227 -4.29 -18.28 26.48
CA LYS A 227 -4.68 -17.33 27.53
C LYS A 227 -5.45 -16.15 26.93
N SER A 228 -6.53 -15.76 27.60
CA SER A 228 -7.27 -14.57 27.22
C SER A 228 -6.43 -13.32 27.45
N TYR A 229 -6.51 -12.37 26.51
CA TYR A 229 -5.91 -11.05 26.66
C TYR A 229 -6.76 -10.10 27.52
N LYS A 230 -8.03 -10.45 27.79
CA LYS A 230 -8.96 -9.61 28.56
C LYS A 230 -9.51 -10.40 29.73
N GLU A 231 -9.48 -9.78 30.89
CA GLU A 231 -10.10 -10.33 32.10
C GLU A 231 -11.61 -10.54 31.89
N GLY A 232 -12.14 -11.62 32.47
CA GLY A 232 -13.55 -12.01 32.32
C GLY A 232 -13.93 -12.60 30.95
N LYS A 233 -12.99 -12.76 30.01
CA LYS A 233 -13.24 -13.46 28.73
C LYS A 233 -12.53 -14.79 28.67
N TYR A 234 -13.19 -15.79 28.07
CA TYR A 234 -12.59 -17.08 27.81
C TYR A 234 -11.45 -16.99 26.79
N GLY A 235 -10.39 -17.76 27.03
CA GLY A 235 -9.30 -17.94 26.09
C GLY A 235 -9.76 -18.52 24.74
N VAL A 236 -8.98 -18.29 23.69
CA VAL A 236 -9.26 -18.82 22.35
C VAL A 236 -8.67 -20.23 22.26
N VAL A 237 -9.45 -21.19 21.74
CA VAL A 237 -9.00 -22.58 21.58
C VAL A 237 -8.57 -22.82 20.14
N ILE A 238 -7.36 -23.33 19.94
CA ILE A 238 -6.86 -23.78 18.65
C ILE A 238 -7.03 -25.28 18.59
N VAL A 239 -7.72 -25.75 17.56
CA VAL A 239 -8.03 -27.18 17.37
C VAL A 239 -7.35 -27.67 16.10
N VAL A 240 -6.69 -28.80 16.18
CA VAL A 240 -6.03 -29.47 15.06
C VAL A 240 -6.82 -30.72 14.69
N PHE A 241 -7.13 -30.88 13.41
CA PHE A 241 -7.79 -32.09 12.87
C PHE A 241 -6.78 -33.00 12.18
N LYS A 242 -7.15 -34.27 11.99
CA LYS A 242 -6.28 -35.24 11.31
C LYS A 242 -6.13 -34.92 9.83
N SER A 243 -7.18 -34.37 9.21
CA SER A 243 -7.20 -34.07 7.78
C SER A 243 -7.93 -32.78 7.45
N LEU A 244 -7.60 -32.20 6.29
CA LEU A 244 -8.31 -31.05 5.71
C LEU A 244 -9.80 -31.37 5.51
N ASN A 245 -10.14 -32.63 5.19
CA ASN A 245 -11.50 -33.05 4.94
C ASN A 245 -12.36 -33.01 6.22
N GLU A 246 -11.79 -33.45 7.35
CA GLU A 246 -12.44 -33.33 8.67
C GLU A 246 -12.69 -31.87 9.06
N LYS A 247 -11.67 -31.01 8.90
CA LYS A 247 -11.83 -29.56 9.08
C LYS A 247 -12.96 -29.02 8.20
N ARG A 248 -13.02 -29.41 6.93
CA ARG A 248 -14.08 -28.96 6.01
C ARG A 248 -15.47 -29.34 6.51
N LYS A 249 -15.67 -30.61 6.92
CA LYS A 249 -16.93 -31.08 7.52
C LYS A 249 -17.35 -30.23 8.74
N VAL A 250 -16.39 -29.93 9.63
CA VAL A 250 -16.61 -29.07 10.81
C VAL A 250 -17.04 -27.67 10.37
N MET A 251 -16.31 -27.07 9.43
CA MET A 251 -16.57 -25.71 8.94
C MET A 251 -17.91 -25.59 8.20
N ASP A 252 -18.37 -26.65 7.53
CA ASP A 252 -19.66 -26.68 6.83
C ASP A 252 -20.83 -26.81 7.81
N LYS A 253 -20.67 -27.60 8.88
CA LYS A 253 -21.72 -27.78 9.90
C LYS A 253 -21.72 -26.76 11.03
N LYS A 254 -20.71 -25.87 11.12
CA LYS A 254 -20.61 -24.88 12.21
C LYS A 254 -21.84 -23.98 12.41
N ARG A 255 -22.69 -23.82 11.39
CA ARG A 255 -23.94 -23.08 11.48
C ARG A 255 -24.94 -23.72 12.45
N ASN A 256 -24.90 -25.04 12.60
CA ASN A 256 -25.80 -25.81 13.47
C ASN A 256 -25.60 -25.48 14.95
N LEU A 257 -24.44 -24.91 15.32
CA LEU A 257 -24.18 -24.46 16.69
C LEU A 257 -25.21 -23.42 17.16
N LYS A 258 -25.75 -22.61 16.25
CA LYS A 258 -26.75 -21.58 16.57
C LYS A 258 -28.08 -22.17 17.03
N ASP A 259 -28.38 -23.39 16.61
CA ASP A 259 -29.64 -24.08 16.93
C ASP A 259 -29.53 -24.82 18.28
N SER A 260 -28.31 -25.06 18.75
CA SER A 260 -28.04 -25.73 20.03
C SER A 260 -28.06 -24.75 21.20
N ARG A 261 -28.89 -25.02 22.22
CA ARG A 261 -28.98 -24.18 23.43
C ARG A 261 -27.64 -24.01 24.14
N ASN A 262 -26.84 -25.07 24.22
CA ASN A 262 -25.57 -25.08 24.97
C ASN A 262 -24.39 -24.48 24.19
N PHE A 263 -24.51 -24.33 22.86
CA PHE A 263 -23.38 -23.98 21.99
C PHE A 263 -23.65 -22.75 21.12
N LYS A 264 -24.79 -22.08 21.31
CA LYS A 264 -25.25 -20.94 20.51
C LYS A 264 -24.23 -19.80 20.42
N ASP A 265 -23.51 -19.56 21.51
CA ASP A 265 -22.57 -18.44 21.62
C ASP A 265 -21.13 -18.82 21.23
N ILE A 266 -20.90 -20.05 20.76
CA ILE A 266 -19.58 -20.53 20.34
C ILE A 266 -19.38 -20.25 18.86
N PHE A 267 -18.21 -19.70 18.53
CA PHE A 267 -17.85 -19.37 17.15
C PHE A 267 -16.67 -20.19 16.67
N ILE A 268 -16.83 -20.84 15.51
CA ILE A 268 -15.76 -21.57 14.83
C ILE A 268 -15.32 -20.80 13.59
N GLU A 269 -14.02 -20.50 13.53
CA GLU A 269 -13.37 -19.75 12.47
C GLU A 269 -12.20 -20.55 11.88
N ASN A 270 -11.82 -20.22 10.64
CA ASN A 270 -10.58 -20.74 10.09
C ASN A 270 -9.40 -20.13 10.85
N ASP A 271 -8.39 -20.94 11.15
CA ASP A 271 -7.09 -20.39 11.49
C ASP A 271 -6.50 -19.71 10.25
N LEU A 272 -6.05 -18.47 10.43
CA LEU A 272 -5.57 -17.62 9.36
C LEU A 272 -4.21 -17.05 9.78
N SER A 273 -3.28 -17.02 8.83
CA SER A 273 -1.98 -16.41 9.05
C SER A 273 -2.12 -14.95 9.48
N LYS A 274 -1.10 -14.42 10.17
CA LYS A 274 -1.12 -13.03 10.68
C LYS A 274 -1.37 -12.03 9.54
N SER A 275 -0.71 -12.21 8.39
CA SER A 275 -0.89 -11.35 7.21
C SER A 275 -2.32 -11.42 6.66
N GLN A 276 -2.90 -12.62 6.55
CA GLN A 276 -4.28 -12.80 6.10
C GLN A 276 -5.31 -12.19 7.06
N ARG A 277 -5.07 -12.26 8.38
CA ARG A 277 -5.94 -11.60 9.37
C ARG A 277 -5.91 -10.08 9.22
N ILE A 278 -4.73 -9.49 9.06
CA ILE A 278 -4.58 -8.05 8.82
C ILE A 278 -5.29 -7.65 7.53
N LEU A 279 -5.08 -8.40 6.44
CA LEU A 279 -5.74 -8.17 5.16
C LEU A 279 -7.26 -8.23 5.30
N ASN A 280 -7.80 -9.27 5.93
CA ASN A 280 -9.25 -9.41 6.14
C ASN A 280 -9.83 -8.27 6.98
N ASN A 281 -9.13 -7.81 8.01
CA ASN A 281 -9.57 -6.68 8.83
C ASN A 281 -9.59 -5.38 8.01
N ASN A 282 -8.56 -5.13 7.20
CA ASN A 282 -8.50 -3.96 6.32
C ASN A 282 -9.64 -4.00 5.29
N LEU A 283 -9.85 -5.15 4.63
CA LEU A 283 -10.97 -5.33 3.70
C LEU A 283 -12.31 -5.10 4.40
N ARG A 284 -12.47 -5.55 5.66
CA ARG A 284 -13.71 -5.39 6.42
C ARG A 284 -13.98 -3.92 6.73
N ASN A 285 -12.94 -3.18 7.08
CA ASN A 285 -13.05 -1.74 7.28
C ASN A 285 -13.44 -1.02 5.98
N ILE A 286 -12.87 -1.41 4.84
CA ILE A 286 -13.21 -0.86 3.53
C ILE A 286 -14.66 -1.16 3.17
N VAL A 287 -15.09 -2.43 3.27
CA VAL A 287 -16.48 -2.83 2.98
C VAL A 287 -17.47 -2.10 3.87
N ASN A 288 -17.17 -1.97 5.16
CA ASN A 288 -18.01 -1.23 6.10
C ASN A 288 -18.08 0.27 5.75
N ALA A 289 -16.97 0.87 5.30
CA ALA A 289 -16.92 2.28 4.91
C ALA A 289 -17.71 2.56 3.62
N ILE A 290 -17.77 1.60 2.70
CA ILE A 290 -18.61 1.68 1.49
C ILE A 290 -20.11 1.65 1.86
N GLY A 291 -20.48 1.04 2.99
CA GLY A 291 -21.87 0.96 3.45
C GLY A 291 -22.72 -0.07 2.70
N GLU A 292 -22.12 -0.89 1.83
CA GLU A 292 -22.83 -1.91 1.08
C GLU A 292 -23.00 -3.21 1.87
N ASN A 293 -24.20 -3.43 2.40
CA ASN A 293 -24.59 -4.69 3.07
C ASN A 293 -24.61 -5.93 2.16
N ARG A 294 -24.41 -5.71 0.84
CA ARG A 294 -24.34 -6.75 -0.19
C ARG A 294 -22.96 -7.37 -0.32
N LEU A 295 -21.94 -6.85 0.34
CA LEU A 295 -20.58 -7.39 0.24
C LEU A 295 -20.21 -8.19 1.50
N GLU A 296 -19.47 -9.28 1.30
CA GLU A 296 -18.89 -10.08 2.36
C GLU A 296 -17.43 -10.44 2.04
N ILE A 297 -16.66 -10.74 3.07
CA ILE A 297 -15.26 -11.13 2.93
C ILE A 297 -15.12 -12.59 3.27
N LYS A 298 -14.62 -13.38 2.32
CA LYS A 298 -14.38 -14.81 2.48
C LYS A 298 -12.98 -15.15 1.97
N GLY A 299 -12.11 -15.55 2.90
CA GLY A 299 -10.75 -16.01 2.58
C GLY A 299 -9.90 -14.96 1.87
N GLY A 300 -9.88 -13.70 2.35
CA GLY A 300 -9.06 -12.65 1.74
C GLY A 300 -9.66 -12.01 0.48
N ARG A 301 -10.89 -12.37 0.09
CA ARG A 301 -11.57 -11.83 -1.10
C ARG A 301 -12.92 -11.24 -0.74
N VAL A 302 -13.23 -10.09 -1.33
CA VAL A 302 -14.58 -9.49 -1.28
C VAL A 302 -15.46 -10.23 -2.29
N ARG A 303 -16.66 -10.60 -1.86
CA ARG A 303 -17.67 -11.28 -2.68
C ARG A 303 -19.02 -10.61 -2.45
N THR A 304 -19.88 -10.65 -3.45
CA THR A 304 -21.29 -10.32 -3.24
C THR A 304 -21.89 -11.39 -2.33
N ARG A 305 -22.43 -10.97 -1.19
CA ARG A 305 -23.27 -11.79 -0.32
C ARG A 305 -24.41 -12.30 -1.16
N GLU A 306 -24.46 -13.62 -1.36
CA GLU A 306 -25.65 -14.26 -1.90
C GLU A 306 -26.81 -13.88 -1.00
N SER A 307 -27.70 -13.03 -1.51
CA SER A 307 -29.00 -12.81 -0.91
C SER A 307 -29.73 -14.14 -1.03
N ARG A 308 -29.52 -15.01 -0.05
CA ARG A 308 -30.47 -16.09 0.21
C ARG A 308 -31.73 -15.34 0.59
N PHE A 309 -32.60 -15.15 -0.38
CA PHE A 309 -34.00 -14.88 -0.13
C PHE A 309 -34.35 -15.83 1.01
N ARG A 310 -34.63 -15.24 2.18
CA ARG A 310 -35.41 -15.93 3.20
C ARG A 310 -36.76 -16.13 2.53
N ASP A 311 -36.86 -17.19 1.74
CA ASP A 311 -38.13 -17.85 1.50
C ASP A 311 -38.52 -18.45 2.85
N ASN A 312 -38.90 -17.57 3.79
CA ASN A 312 -39.98 -17.85 4.70
C ASN A 312 -41.21 -17.98 3.81
N ARG A 313 -41.30 -19.08 3.04
CA ARG A 313 -42.59 -19.62 2.68
C ARG A 313 -43.17 -20.05 4.00
N ILE A 314 -43.95 -19.12 4.55
CA ILE A 314 -45.10 -19.38 5.39
C ILE A 314 -45.64 -20.75 5.01
N ASP A 315 -45.52 -21.68 5.95
CA ASP A 315 -46.25 -22.93 5.97
C ASP A 315 -47.71 -22.64 5.64
N SER A 316 -48.04 -22.76 4.36
CA SER A 316 -49.41 -22.79 3.88
C SER A 316 -49.89 -24.19 4.16
N ASN A 317 -50.29 -24.38 5.40
CA ASN A 317 -51.03 -25.51 5.95
C ASN A 317 -51.99 -26.13 4.92
N PRO A 318 -51.74 -27.34 4.37
CA PRO A 318 -52.72 -28.07 3.58
C PRO A 318 -53.47 -28.99 4.53
N ARG A 319 -54.29 -28.42 5.42
CA ARG A 319 -55.28 -29.17 6.20
C ARG A 319 -56.65 -28.58 5.95
N ARG A 320 -57.32 -29.06 4.90
CA ARG A 320 -58.74 -29.45 4.87
C ARG A 320 -59.25 -29.50 3.43
N SER A 321 -59.29 -30.70 2.89
CA SER A 321 -60.41 -31.16 2.09
C SER A 321 -60.43 -32.68 2.18
N GLU A 322 -61.17 -33.17 3.17
CA GLU A 322 -61.77 -34.50 3.18
C GLU A 322 -62.59 -34.73 1.90
N ASN A 323 -62.80 -36.02 1.62
CA ASN A 323 -63.85 -36.61 0.78
C ASN A 323 -63.56 -36.67 -0.73
N GLN A 324 -63.12 -37.83 -1.24
CA GLN A 324 -63.98 -38.98 -1.53
C GLN A 324 -63.19 -40.09 -2.25
N GLN A 325 -63.34 -41.31 -1.74
CA GLN A 325 -63.56 -42.56 -2.49
C GLN A 325 -62.89 -42.72 -3.86
N ARG A 326 -62.01 -43.73 -3.98
CA ARG A 326 -62.37 -44.96 -4.70
C ARG A 326 -61.29 -46.02 -4.55
N ASP A 327 -61.78 -47.20 -4.19
CA ASP A 327 -61.17 -48.50 -4.33
C ASP A 327 -60.59 -48.72 -5.74
N HIS A 328 -59.48 -49.45 -5.82
CA HIS A 328 -59.37 -50.74 -6.53
C HIS A 328 -57.95 -51.05 -7.03
N LEU A 329 -57.52 -52.26 -6.67
CA LEU A 329 -56.65 -53.20 -7.40
C LEU A 329 -55.13 -53.00 -7.36
N SER A 330 -54.55 -53.84 -6.50
CA SER A 330 -53.43 -54.74 -6.79
C SER A 330 -53.26 -55.11 -8.26
N ILE A 331 -52.06 -54.91 -8.80
CA ILE A 331 -51.43 -55.73 -9.84
C ILE A 331 -49.93 -55.72 -9.52
N ASP A 332 -49.41 -56.91 -9.23
CA ASP A 332 -48.01 -57.27 -9.35
C ASP A 332 -47.56 -57.09 -10.80
N GLU A 333 -46.38 -56.54 -11.05
CA GLU A 333 -45.50 -57.06 -12.10
C GLU A 333 -44.10 -56.42 -12.00
N GLU A 334 -43.13 -57.30 -11.81
CA GLU A 334 -41.74 -57.13 -12.14
C GLU A 334 -41.58 -56.61 -13.58
N TYR A 335 -40.57 -55.78 -13.85
CA TYR A 335 -39.59 -55.98 -14.94
C TYR A 335 -38.62 -54.78 -15.00
N GLU A 336 -37.35 -55.11 -14.75
CA GLU A 336 -36.14 -54.65 -15.44
C GLU A 336 -35.96 -53.19 -15.92
N ASN A 337 -34.91 -52.59 -15.37
CA ASN A 337 -33.66 -52.30 -16.10
C ASN A 337 -33.79 -51.50 -17.41
N ARG A 338 -33.41 -50.21 -17.37
CA ARG A 338 -32.55 -49.60 -18.41
C ARG A 338 -31.98 -48.24 -18.01
N ASN A 339 -30.67 -48.25 -17.81
CA ASN A 339 -29.79 -47.11 -18.05
C ASN A 339 -30.02 -46.55 -19.46
N TYR A 340 -30.28 -45.24 -19.58
CA TYR A 340 -29.71 -44.44 -20.68
C TYR A 340 -29.36 -43.03 -20.20
N SER A 341 -28.06 -42.76 -20.31
CA SER A 341 -27.44 -41.47 -20.51
C SER A 341 -28.25 -40.57 -21.46
N THR A 342 -28.43 -39.30 -21.10
CA THR A 342 -28.63 -38.24 -22.10
C THR A 342 -27.97 -36.95 -21.63
N GLN A 343 -26.88 -36.63 -22.33
CA GLN A 343 -26.25 -35.31 -22.41
C GLN A 343 -27.22 -34.25 -22.96
N GLY A 344 -27.03 -33.02 -22.49
CA GLY A 344 -27.33 -31.81 -23.25
C GLY A 344 -28.77 -31.32 -23.13
N TYR A 345 -28.95 -30.08 -22.67
CA TYR A 345 -29.18 -28.93 -23.55
C TYR A 345 -29.42 -27.69 -22.69
N ASN A 346 -28.59 -26.67 -22.94
CA ASN A 346 -28.88 -25.29 -22.61
C ASN A 346 -30.23 -24.92 -23.23
N SER A 347 -31.18 -24.44 -22.42
CA SER A 347 -32.27 -23.61 -22.93
C SER A 347 -32.48 -22.42 -22.03
N ALA A 348 -32.08 -21.27 -22.57
CA ALA A 348 -32.57 -19.97 -22.18
C ALA A 348 -34.09 -19.94 -22.32
N ARG A 349 -34.78 -19.61 -21.24
CA ARG A 349 -36.19 -19.19 -21.23
C ARG A 349 -36.34 -18.37 -19.95
N GLY A 350 -36.55 -17.08 -20.01
CA GLY A 350 -37.62 -16.43 -20.76
C GLY A 350 -38.39 -15.66 -19.70
N GLY A 351 -38.29 -14.33 -19.74
CA GLY A 351 -38.83 -13.46 -18.72
C GLY A 351 -40.34 -13.61 -18.55
N ASN A 352 -40.80 -13.52 -17.31
CA ASN A 352 -42.19 -13.23 -17.00
C ASN A 352 -42.26 -11.96 -16.15
N ARG A 353 -42.45 -10.85 -16.86
CA ARG A 353 -43.02 -9.62 -16.33
C ARG A 353 -44.46 -9.93 -15.88
N ARG A 354 -44.75 -9.80 -14.59
CA ARG A 354 -46.11 -9.56 -14.11
C ARG A 354 -46.12 -8.28 -13.30
N GLY A 355 -46.45 -7.19 -13.99
CA GLY A 355 -46.88 -5.96 -13.36
C GLY A 355 -48.17 -6.21 -12.59
N LYS A 356 -48.16 -5.93 -11.29
CA LYS A 356 -49.39 -5.83 -10.51
C LYS A 356 -49.85 -4.39 -10.56
N HIS A 357 -50.97 -4.18 -11.23
CA HIS A 357 -51.82 -3.00 -11.12
C HIS A 357 -52.31 -2.87 -9.68
N TYR A 358 -52.10 -1.69 -9.08
CA TYR A 358 -52.81 -1.28 -7.86
C TYR A 358 -54.09 -0.56 -8.30
N LYS A 359 -55.24 -1.16 -7.99
CA LYS A 359 -56.55 -0.49 -8.04
C LYS A 359 -56.66 0.40 -6.79
N SER A 360 -56.84 1.69 -7.02
CA SER A 360 -57.34 2.65 -6.04
C SER A 360 -58.87 2.58 -5.96
N GLY A 361 -59.40 2.62 -4.74
CA GLY A 361 -60.81 2.80 -4.38
C GLY A 361 -60.87 2.72 -2.86
N ARG A 362 -60.98 3.81 -2.09
CA ARG A 362 -62.02 4.86 -1.98
C ARG A 362 -63.35 4.29 -1.45
N GLY A 363 -63.71 4.78 -0.26
CA GLY A 363 -64.94 4.54 0.49
C GLY A 363 -64.56 4.36 1.96
N GLY A 364 -64.90 5.22 2.91
CA GLY A 364 -65.99 6.17 2.99
C GLY A 364 -66.84 5.80 4.19
N TYR A 365 -66.85 6.70 5.19
CA TYR A 365 -67.50 6.68 6.52
C TYR A 365 -66.77 5.93 7.63
#